data_AF-A0A918KRL7-F1
#
_entry.id   AF-A0A918KRL7-F1
#
_cell.length_a   1.000
_cell.length_b   1.000
_cell.length_c   1.000
_cell.angle_alpha   90.00
_cell.angle_beta   90.00
_cell.angle_gamma   90.00
#
_symmetry.space_group_name_H-M   'P 1'
#
loop_
_entity.id
_entity.type
_entity.pdbx_description
1 polymer ?
#
loop_
_entity_poly.entity_id
_entity_poly.type
_entity_poly.pdbx_seq_one_letter_code
_entity_poly.pdbx_strand_id
1 'polypeptide(L)' 'MYGSGLRIMEAVRLRVKDLDFANEGLWIQEAKGGKSRRTLLPTRLIPILQEQVEFVASLH' A
#
# COMPACT_ATOMS: atom_id res chain seq x y z
N MET A 1 9.94 -1.04 0.67
CA MET A 1 11.33 -1.06 0.19
C MET A 1 12.10 -2.32 0.59
N TYR A 2 11.87 -2.94 1.76
CA TYR A 2 12.20 -4.35 1.99
C TYR A 2 10.92 -5.10 2.41
N GLY A 3 10.56 -6.15 1.65
CA GLY A 3 9.37 -6.99 1.85
C GLY A 3 8.42 -7.10 0.64
N SER A 4 8.09 -5.97 -0.01
CA SER A 4 7.03 -5.91 -1.04
C SER A 4 7.49 -5.53 -2.46
N GLY A 5 8.78 -5.23 -2.65
CA GLY A 5 9.33 -4.78 -3.94
C GLY A 5 8.80 -3.42 -4.42
N LEU A 6 8.28 -2.59 -3.50
CA LEU A 6 7.82 -1.23 -3.77
C LEU A 6 8.99 -0.27 -4.03
N ARG A 7 8.86 0.53 -5.09
CA ARG A 7 9.68 1.74 -5.30
C ARG A 7 9.21 2.86 -4.37
N ILE A 8 10.10 3.81 -4.05
CA ILE A 8 9.79 4.97 -3.18
C ILE A 8 8.54 5.70 -3.68
N MET A 9 8.49 6.01 -4.97
CA MET A 9 7.37 6.76 -5.54
C MET A 9 6.04 5.98 -5.50
N GLU A 10 6.09 4.65 -5.55
CA GLU A 10 4.91 3.78 -5.44
C GLU A 10 4.39 3.79 -3.99
N ALA A 11 5.28 3.86 -2.99
CA ALA A 11 4.89 3.96 -1.58
C ALA A 11 4.32 5.35 -1.22
N VAL A 12 4.89 6.43 -1.76
CA VAL A 12 4.44 7.81 -1.47
C VAL A 12 3.07 8.11 -2.10
N ARG A 13 2.77 7.51 -3.25
CA ARG A 13 1.48 7.71 -3.97
C ARG A 13 0.39 6.73 -3.56
N LEU A 14 0.68 5.82 -2.64
CA LEU A 14 -0.23 4.78 -2.22
C LEU A 14 -1.47 5.40 -1.55
N ARG A 15 -2.66 4.91 -1.90
CA ARG A 15 -3.90 5.35 -1.27
C ARG A 15 -4.52 4.21 -0.47
N VAL A 16 -5.35 4.55 0.51
CA VAL A 16 -6.05 3.57 1.37
C VAL A 16 -6.83 2.54 0.55
N LYS A 17 -7.47 2.96 -0.56
CA LYS A 17 -8.21 2.07 -1.47
C LYS A 17 -7.34 1.01 -2.18
N ASP A 18 -6.03 1.23 -2.23
CA ASP A 18 -5.10 0.33 -2.91
C ASP A 18 -4.60 -0.79 -1.97
N LEU A 19 -4.89 -0.68 -0.66
CA LEU A 19 -4.58 -1.68 0.37
C LEU A 19 -5.70 -2.73 0.44
N ASP A 20 -5.37 -3.99 0.14
CA ASP A 20 -6.28 -5.14 0.32
C ASP A 20 -5.81 -5.94 1.54
N PHE A 21 -6.24 -5.49 2.72
CA PHE A 21 -5.90 -6.15 3.99
C PHE A 21 -6.49 -7.55 4.11
N ALA A 22 -7.65 -7.81 3.47
CA ALA A 22 -8.34 -9.09 3.56
C ALA A 22 -7.59 -10.22 2.85
N ASN A 23 -6.90 -9.89 1.75
CA ASN A 23 -6.16 -10.86 0.95
C ASN A 23 -4.64 -10.60 0.96
N GLU A 24 -4.14 -9.86 1.96
CA GLU A 24 -2.72 -9.51 2.11
C GLU A 24 -2.09 -8.99 0.80
N GLY A 25 -2.88 -8.19 0.08
CA GLY A 25 -2.58 -7.72 -1.26
C GLY A 25 -2.38 -6.21 -1.31
N LEU A 26 -1.56 -5.77 -2.25
CA LEU A 26 -1.30 -4.36 -2.49
C LEU A 26 -1.43 -4.05 -3.97
N TRP A 27 -2.27 -3.09 -4.31
CA TRP A 27 -2.36 -2.56 -5.67
C TRP A 27 -1.36 -1.41 -5.84
N ILE A 28 -0.52 -1.53 -6.85
CA ILE A 28 0.39 -0.47 -7.27
C ILE A 28 -0.20 0.14 -8.54
N GLN A 29 -0.74 1.36 -8.44
CA GLN A 29 -1.16 2.14 -9.61
C GLN A 29 0.05 2.81 -10.27
N GLU A 30 -0.02 2.97 -11.60
CA GLU A 30 1.00 3.68 -12.39
C GLU A 30 2.43 3.10 -12.30
N ALA A 31 2.58 1.77 -12.25
CA ALA A 31 3.90 1.20 -12.47
C ALA A 31 4.39 1.57 -13.89
N LYS A 32 5.73 1.66 -14.06
CA LYS A 32 6.39 2.10 -15.31
C LYS A 32 5.65 1.55 -16.55
N GLY A 33 5.13 2.45 -17.38
CA GLY A 33 4.31 2.11 -18.56
C GLY A 33 2.79 2.27 -18.35
N GLY A 34 2.35 2.88 -17.25
CA GLY A 34 0.94 3.17 -17.00
C GLY A 34 0.10 1.95 -16.63
N LYS A 35 0.75 0.84 -16.26
CA LYS A 35 0.07 -0.41 -15.91
C LYS A 35 0.03 -0.56 -14.39
N SER A 36 -1.13 -0.92 -13.88
CA SER A 36 -1.27 -1.32 -12.48
C SER A 36 -0.80 -2.76 -12.30
N ARG A 37 -0.23 -3.07 -11.13
CA ARG A 37 0.11 -4.45 -10.75
C ARG A 37 -0.28 -4.73 -9.31
N ARG A 38 -0.57 -5.99 -9.00
CA ARG A 38 -0.75 -6.45 -7.63
C ARG A 38 0.57 -7.00 -7.11
N THR A 39 0.92 -6.68 -5.87
CA THR A 39 2.04 -7.27 -5.13
C THR A 39 1.57 -7.77 -3.78
N LEU A 40 2.40 -8.58 -3.11
CA LEU A 40 2.12 -9.05 -1.76
C LEU A 40 2.31 -7.90 -0.76
N LEU A 41 1.38 -7.77 0.18
CA LEU A 41 1.50 -6.92 1.34
C LEU A 41 2.10 -7.75 2.49
N PRO A 42 3.32 -7.44 2.96
CA PRO A 42 3.89 -8.14 4.10
C PRO A 42 2.98 -7.98 5.33
N THR A 43 2.61 -9.08 5.96
CA THR A 43 1.76 -9.10 7.16
C THR A 43 2.30 -8.24 8.29
N ARG A 44 3.62 -8.10 8.41
CA ARG A 44 4.28 -7.20 9.38
C ARG A 44 3.95 -5.71 9.17
N LEU A 45 3.58 -5.30 7.96
CA LEU A 45 3.22 -3.92 7.64
C LEU A 45 1.73 -3.64 7.82
N ILE A 46 0.89 -4.67 7.91
CA ILE A 46 -0.56 -4.52 8.10
C ILE A 46 -0.89 -3.66 9.34
N PRO A 47 -0.40 -3.97 10.55
CA PRO A 47 -0.77 -3.19 11.74
C PRO A 47 -0.30 -1.72 11.64
N ILE A 48 0.90 -1.48 11.11
CA ILE A 48 1.45 -0.12 10.93
C ILE A 48 0.59 0.68 9.93
N LEU A 49 0.15 0.05 8.84
CA LEU A 49 -0.68 0.69 7.84
C LEU A 49 -2.11 0.93 8.36
N GLN A 50 -2.65 0.05 9.20
CA GLN A 50 -3.95 0.26 9.84
C GLN A 50 -3.91 1.46 10.79
N GLU A 51 -2.90 1.58 11.64
CA GLU A 51 -2.70 2.78 12.48
C GLU A 51 -2.62 4.05 11.65
N GLN A 52 -1.87 4.02 10.53
CA GLN A 52 -1.77 5.19 9.65
C GLN A 52 -3.12 5.56 9.01
N VAL A 53 -3.94 4.57 8.65
CA VAL A 53 -5.28 4.80 8.11
C VAL A 53 -6.18 5.42 9.17
N GLU A 54 -6.17 4.91 10.40
CA GLU A 54 -6.94 5.46 11.52
C GLU A 54 -6.50 6.89 11.86
N PHE A 55 -5.20 7.15 11.89
CA PHE A 55 -4.66 8.49 12.11
C PHE A 55 -5.16 9.49 11.06
N VAL A 56 -5.07 9.15 9.77
CA VAL A 56 -5.55 10.04 8.69
C VAL A 56 -7.07 10.19 8.71
N ALA A 57 -7.80 9.14 9.08
CA ALA A 57 -9.25 9.19 9.27
C ALA A 57 -9.67 10.09 10.43
N SER A 58 -8.87 10.16 11.51
CA SER A 58 -9.14 11.07 12.64
C SER A 58 -8.87 12.55 12.33
N LEU A 59 -8.14 12.84 11.24
CA LEU A 59 -7.80 14.19 10.80
C LEU A 59 -8.91 14.86 9.95
N HIS A 60 -9.93 14.08 9.55
CA HIS A 60 -11.07 14.52 8.72
C HIS A 60 -12.37 14.35 9.48
#